data_AF-A0A3E2U0A2-F1
#
_entry.id   AF-A0A3E2U0A2-F1
#
_cell.length_a   1.000
_cell.length_b   1.000
_cell.length_c   1.000
_cell.angle_alpha   90.00
_cell.angle_beta   90.00
_cell.angle_gamma   90.00
#
_symmetry.space_group_name_H-M   'P 1'
#
loop_
_entity.id
_entity.type
_entity.pdbx_description
1 polymer ?
#
loop_
_entity_poly.entity_id
_entity_poly.type
_entity_poly.pdbx_seq_one_letter_code
_entity_poly.pdbx_strand_id
1 'polypeptide(L)'
;MNEEKKVPFKWEYGEETISLQLGMYANNQRLYIGMITHTEDGAEAFADMTVNLPGYSLDPGEAFISGDISKDLLRFIKENKLGKVLPYQVQSGYGKYSAVAFDLEKLKAFDPKGVAEFREEWNLPDKKPVKKKNRGMER
;
A
#
# COMPACT_ATOMS: atom_id res chain seq x y z
N MET A 1 -16.90 -15.06 6.57
CA MET A 1 -16.50 -13.65 6.70
C MET A 1 -15.00 -13.65 6.89
N ASN A 2 -14.24 -13.04 5.98
CA ASN A 2 -12.83 -12.77 6.26
C ASN A 2 -12.83 -11.52 7.15
N GLU A 3 -12.43 -11.66 8.41
CA GLU A 3 -12.18 -10.49 9.24
C GLU A 3 -11.06 -9.67 8.59
N GLU A 4 -11.27 -8.36 8.47
CA GLU A 4 -10.26 -7.44 7.95
C GLU A 4 -9.00 -7.52 8.83
N LYS A 5 -7.83 -7.70 8.21
CA LYS A 5 -6.57 -7.75 8.95
C LYS A 5 -6.32 -6.39 9.60
N LYS A 6 -6.13 -6.42 10.92
CA LYS A 6 -5.71 -5.27 11.73
C LYS A 6 -4.28 -5.48 12.24
N VAL A 7 -3.49 -4.41 12.25
CA VAL A 7 -2.08 -4.46 12.70
C VAL A 7 -1.71 -3.16 13.41
N PRO A 8 -0.74 -3.19 14.34
CA PRO A 8 -0.24 -1.99 14.97
C PRO A 8 0.48 -1.10 13.95
N PHE A 9 0.25 0.20 14.03
CA PHE A 9 0.92 1.26 13.29
C PHE A 9 1.51 2.26 14.29
N LYS A 10 2.83 2.16 14.47
CA LYS A 10 3.59 3.12 15.26
C LYS A 10 3.84 4.37 14.43
N TRP A 11 3.61 5.55 15.01
CA TRP A 11 3.84 6.85 14.39
C TRP A 11 4.32 7.86 15.43
N GLU A 12 4.62 9.09 15.00
CA GLU A 12 5.20 10.13 15.86
C GLU A 12 4.47 10.33 17.21
N TYR A 13 3.14 10.23 17.23
CA TYR A 13 2.34 10.52 18.42
C TYR A 13 1.83 9.28 19.18
N GLY A 14 2.17 8.07 18.74
CA GLY A 14 1.74 6.86 19.45
C GLY A 14 1.69 5.61 18.58
N GLU A 15 0.75 4.73 18.91
CA GLU A 15 0.48 3.49 18.19
C GLU A 15 -1.02 3.34 17.98
N GLU A 16 -1.42 3.13 16.73
CA GLU A 16 -2.80 2.88 16.33
C GLU A 16 -2.99 1.42 15.92
N THR A 17 -4.18 0.85 16.13
CA THR A 17 -4.54 -0.41 15.49
C THR A 17 -5.24 -0.10 14.17
N ILE A 18 -4.59 -0.38 13.04
CA ILE A 18 -5.10 0.01 11.73
C ILE A 18 -5.48 -1.18 10.84
N SER A 19 -6.49 -0.99 9.98
CA SER A 19 -6.68 -1.75 8.75
C SER A 19 -6.40 -0.86 7.53
N LEU A 20 -6.24 -1.47 6.36
CA LEU A 20 -6.03 -0.74 5.10
C LEU A 20 -7.25 -0.90 4.21
N GLN A 21 -7.65 0.17 3.56
CA GLN A 21 -8.69 0.18 2.53
C GLN A 21 -8.06 0.48 1.19
N LEU A 22 -8.35 -0.34 0.18
CA LEU A 22 -7.86 -0.13 -1.17
C LEU A 22 -8.93 0.55 -2.03
N GLY A 23 -8.48 1.38 -2.95
CA GLY A 23 -9.33 2.01 -3.93
C GLY A 23 -8.54 2.60 -5.08
N MET A 24 -9.15 3.55 -5.76
CA MET A 24 -8.58 4.21 -6.92
C MET A 24 -8.80 5.71 -6.86
N TYR A 25 -7.79 6.49 -7.22
CA TYR A 25 -7.99 7.92 -7.43
C TYR A 25 -8.88 8.15 -8.65
N ALA A 26 -9.93 8.98 -8.49
CA ALA A 26 -10.96 9.18 -9.50
C ALA A 26 -10.43 9.62 -10.89
N ASN A 27 -9.34 10.40 -10.93
CA ASN A 27 -8.90 11.05 -12.17
C ASN A 27 -8.10 10.16 -13.12
N ASN A 28 -7.45 9.12 -12.59
CA ASN A 28 -6.50 8.30 -13.36
C ASN A 28 -6.41 6.85 -12.87
N GLN A 29 -7.38 6.44 -12.05
CA GLN A 29 -7.53 5.12 -11.44
C GLN A 29 -6.26 4.58 -10.75
N ARG A 30 -5.32 5.45 -10.35
CA ARG A 30 -4.11 5.03 -9.65
C ARG A 30 -4.44 4.45 -8.29
N LEU A 31 -3.59 3.53 -7.84
CA LEU A 31 -3.73 2.85 -6.57
C LEU A 31 -3.87 3.87 -5.42
N TYR A 32 -5.00 3.82 -4.74
CA TYR A 32 -5.26 4.51 -3.48
C TYR A 32 -5.22 3.49 -2.34
N ILE A 33 -4.54 3.85 -1.25
CA ILE A 33 -4.56 3.10 0.01
C ILE A 33 -4.84 4.07 1.15
N GLY A 34 -6.01 3.92 1.77
CA GLY A 34 -6.39 4.60 3.00
C GLY A 34 -6.09 3.74 4.23
N MET A 35 -5.93 4.39 5.38
CA MET A 35 -5.72 3.77 6.68
C MET A 35 -6.91 4.07 7.58
N ILE A 36 -7.47 3.03 8.18
CA ILE A 36 -8.60 3.11 9.11
C ILE A 36 -8.10 2.71 10.49
N THR A 37 -8.20 3.60 11.49
CA THR A 37 -7.91 3.25 12.88
C THR A 37 -9.14 2.64 13.54
N HIS A 38 -8.91 1.78 14.53
CA HIS A 38 -9.95 1.06 15.27
C HIS A 38 -9.78 1.34 16.75
N THR A 39 -10.70 2.12 17.31
CA THR A 39 -10.75 2.49 18.73
C THR A 39 -11.97 1.87 19.41
N GLU A 40 -12.17 2.14 20.69
CA GLU A 40 -13.38 1.72 21.42
C GLU A 40 -14.67 2.34 20.84
N ASP A 41 -14.55 3.52 20.22
CA ASP A 41 -15.67 4.26 19.61
C ASP A 41 -16.00 3.78 18.19
N GLY A 42 -15.15 2.91 17.61
CA GLY A 42 -15.37 2.30 16.30
C GLY A 42 -14.23 2.51 15.31
N ALA A 43 -14.54 2.31 14.03
CA ALA A 43 -13.58 2.46 12.93
C ALA A 43 -13.69 3.85 12.29
N GLU A 44 -12.57 4.54 12.16
CA GLU A 44 -12.52 5.89 11.60
C GLU A 44 -11.30 6.10 10.67
N ALA A 45 -11.41 7.05 9.75
CA ALA A 45 -10.31 7.38 8.84
C ALA A 45 -9.16 8.00 9.63
N PHE A 46 -7.94 7.46 9.43
CA PHE A 46 -6.74 7.92 10.12
C PHE A 46 -5.85 8.76 9.20
N ALA A 47 -5.43 8.19 8.07
CA ALA A 47 -4.56 8.84 7.11
C ALA A 47 -4.63 8.17 5.74
N ASP A 48 -4.19 8.89 4.70
CA ASP A 48 -3.91 8.28 3.41
C ASP A 48 -2.45 7.81 3.36
N MET A 49 -2.24 6.53 3.03
CA MET A 49 -0.89 5.99 2.83
C MET A 49 -0.29 6.46 1.51
N THR A 50 -1.12 6.58 0.48
CA THR A 50 -0.70 7.00 -0.86
C THR A 50 -1.08 8.44 -1.16
N VAL A 51 -0.40 9.06 -2.12
CA VAL A 51 -0.77 10.37 -2.69
C VAL A 51 -0.75 10.32 -4.22
N ASN A 52 -1.69 11.01 -4.87
CA ASN A 52 -1.76 11.05 -6.33
C ASN A 52 -0.94 12.23 -6.90
N LEU A 53 0.12 11.91 -7.66
CA LEU A 53 0.94 12.90 -8.36
C LEU A 53 0.84 12.69 -9.89
N PRO A 54 -0.13 13.32 -10.58
CA PRO A 54 -0.44 13.03 -11.98
C PRO A 54 0.69 13.37 -12.97
N GLY A 55 1.63 14.24 -12.60
CA GLY A 55 2.78 14.61 -13.43
C GLY A 55 3.88 13.54 -13.58
N TYR A 56 3.74 12.41 -12.88
CA TYR A 56 4.72 11.31 -12.90
C TYR A 56 4.07 10.03 -13.38
N SER A 57 4.79 9.22 -14.16
CA SER A 57 4.32 7.89 -14.58
C SER A 57 4.65 6.84 -13.51
N LEU A 58 3.77 5.87 -13.34
CA LEU A 58 3.88 4.77 -12.38
C LEU A 58 3.27 3.52 -13.01
N ASP A 59 3.84 2.36 -12.70
CA ASP A 59 3.17 1.09 -12.99
C ASP A 59 1.90 0.95 -12.10
N PRO A 60 0.89 0.15 -12.47
CA PRO A 60 -0.39 0.10 -11.76
C PRO A 60 -0.27 -0.21 -10.27
N GLY A 61 0.65 -1.10 -9.88
CA GLY A 61 0.92 -1.45 -8.48
C GLY A 61 1.86 -0.49 -7.75
N GLU A 62 2.32 0.57 -8.40
CA GLU A 62 3.20 1.57 -7.81
C GLU A 62 2.40 2.80 -7.37
N ALA A 63 2.76 3.35 -6.21
CA ALA A 63 2.19 4.59 -5.72
C ALA A 63 3.22 5.42 -4.96
N PHE A 64 3.01 6.74 -4.95
CA PHE A 64 3.76 7.64 -4.08
C PHE A 64 3.20 7.59 -2.66
N ILE A 65 4.09 7.61 -1.69
CA ILE A 65 3.72 7.62 -0.27
C ILE A 65 3.43 9.04 0.19
N SER A 66 2.37 9.21 0.97
CA SER A 66 1.99 10.51 1.53
C SER A 66 3.14 11.16 2.31
N GLY A 67 3.26 12.48 2.21
CA GLY A 67 4.43 13.23 2.68
C GLY A 67 4.48 13.39 4.20
N ASP A 68 3.33 13.64 4.83
CA ASP A 68 3.22 14.17 6.20
C ASP A 68 3.85 13.23 7.24
N ILE A 69 3.52 11.93 7.16
CA ILE A 69 4.04 10.87 8.04
C ILE A 69 4.87 9.84 7.27
N SER A 70 5.52 10.29 6.18
CA SER A 70 6.21 9.41 5.21
C SER A 70 7.20 8.42 5.84
N LYS A 71 7.94 8.83 6.87
CA LYS A 71 8.89 7.95 7.57
C LYS A 71 8.20 6.77 8.27
N ASP A 72 7.05 7.04 8.88
CA ASP A 72 6.27 6.04 9.60
C ASP A 72 5.55 5.09 8.62
N LEU A 73 4.99 5.64 7.55
CA LEU A 73 4.39 4.86 6.45
C LEU A 73 5.42 3.91 5.80
N LEU A 74 6.60 4.43 5.47
CA LEU A 74 7.67 3.62 4.85
C LEU A 74 8.19 2.52 5.79
N ARG A 75 8.26 2.78 7.09
CA ARG A 75 8.60 1.77 8.09
C ARG A 75 7.52 0.68 8.14
N PHE A 76 6.26 1.09 8.25
CA PHE A 76 5.12 0.18 8.29
C PHE A 76 5.04 -0.75 7.06
N ILE A 77 5.22 -0.20 5.86
CA ILE A 77 5.26 -0.95 4.59
C ILE A 77 6.36 -2.02 4.62
N LYS A 78 7.55 -1.68 5.13
CA LYS A 78 8.69 -2.60 5.21
C LYS A 78 8.45 -3.72 6.23
N GLU A 79 8.01 -3.37 7.44
CA GLU A 79 7.77 -4.33 8.53
C GLU A 79 6.68 -5.33 8.17
N ASN A 80 5.61 -4.87 7.52
CA ASN A 80 4.50 -5.71 7.07
C ASN A 80 4.72 -6.35 5.70
N LYS A 81 5.85 -6.07 5.04
CA LYS A 81 6.22 -6.61 3.72
C LYS A 81 5.14 -6.34 2.67
N LEU A 82 4.57 -5.13 2.67
CA LEU A 82 3.46 -4.73 1.78
C LEU A 82 3.93 -4.35 0.39
N GLY A 83 5.23 -4.14 0.19
CA GLY A 83 5.79 -3.72 -1.08
C GLY A 83 7.28 -3.49 -1.01
N LYS A 84 7.86 -3.07 -2.13
CA LYS A 84 9.27 -2.68 -2.25
C LYS A 84 9.37 -1.17 -2.45
N VAL A 85 10.10 -0.50 -1.57
CA VAL A 85 10.45 0.92 -1.78
C VAL A 85 11.38 1.03 -2.99
N LEU A 86 11.02 1.91 -3.93
CA LEU A 86 11.78 2.14 -5.14
C LEU A 86 12.99 3.06 -4.86
N PRO A 87 14.10 2.95 -5.62
CA PRO A 87 15.34 3.65 -5.33
C PRO A 87 15.34 5.12 -5.76
N TYR A 88 14.17 5.71 -6.00
CA TYR A 88 14.02 7.09 -6.46
C TYR A 88 12.98 7.85 -5.65
N GLN A 89 13.07 9.17 -5.69
CA GLN A 89 12.09 10.10 -5.16
C GLN A 89 11.74 11.13 -6.22
N VAL A 90 10.52 11.64 -6.15
CA VAL A 90 10.06 12.72 -7.03
C VAL A 90 9.79 13.98 -6.22
N GLN A 91 9.81 15.13 -6.88
CA GLN A 91 9.50 16.41 -6.26
C GLN A 91 8.15 16.94 -6.76
N SER A 92 7.27 17.34 -5.87
CA SER A 92 6.03 18.04 -6.23
C SER A 92 5.80 19.18 -5.25
N GLY A 93 5.73 20.41 -5.76
CA GLY A 93 5.81 21.61 -4.93
C GLY A 93 7.07 21.59 -4.04
N TYR A 94 6.86 21.77 -2.73
CA TYR A 94 7.91 21.71 -1.71
C TYR A 94 8.16 20.29 -1.15
N GLY A 95 7.35 19.30 -1.54
CA GLY A 95 7.43 17.93 -1.04
C GLY A 95 8.35 17.03 -1.86
N LYS A 96 8.99 16.08 -1.19
CA LYS A 96 9.70 14.95 -1.81
C LYS A 96 8.97 13.65 -1.47
N TYR A 97 8.65 12.86 -2.49
CA TYR A 97 7.79 11.69 -2.35
C TYR A 97 8.55 10.43 -2.78
N SER A 98 8.54 9.43 -1.89
CA SER A 98 9.08 8.11 -2.21
C SER A 98 8.01 7.29 -2.93
N ALA A 99 8.43 6.46 -3.89
CA ALA A 99 7.55 5.52 -4.56
C ALA A 99 7.71 4.11 -3.98
N VAL A 100 6.61 3.36 -3.94
CA VAL A 100 6.57 1.96 -3.50
C VAL A 100 5.84 1.13 -4.55
N ALA A 101 6.45 0.02 -4.95
CA ALA A 101 5.79 -1.04 -5.70
C ALA A 101 5.12 -2.00 -4.72
N PHE A 102 3.80 -1.92 -4.59
CA PHE A 102 3.01 -2.72 -3.65
C PHE A 102 2.82 -4.16 -4.12
N ASP A 103 2.81 -5.09 -3.17
CA ASP A 103 2.43 -6.48 -3.40
C ASP A 103 0.91 -6.63 -3.19
N LEU A 104 0.16 -6.56 -4.29
CA LEU A 104 -1.30 -6.69 -4.28
C LEU A 104 -1.78 -7.99 -3.58
N GLU A 105 -1.01 -9.08 -3.64
CA GLU A 105 -1.37 -10.33 -2.94
C GLU A 105 -1.29 -10.17 -1.41
N LYS A 106 -0.36 -9.35 -0.91
CA LYS A 106 -0.27 -9.04 0.52
C LYS A 106 -1.38 -8.10 0.97
N LEU A 107 -1.77 -7.18 0.10
CA LEU A 107 -2.87 -6.26 0.36
C LEU A 107 -4.24 -6.95 0.42
N LYS A 108 -4.42 -8.11 -0.23
CA LYS A 108 -5.66 -8.93 -0.11
C LYS A 108 -5.98 -9.34 1.32
N ALA A 109 -4.98 -9.40 2.20
CA ALA A 109 -5.21 -9.70 3.62
C ALA A 109 -5.96 -8.57 4.34
N PHE A 110 -5.83 -7.33 3.87
CA PHE A 110 -6.49 -6.16 4.44
C PHE A 110 -7.82 -5.91 3.74
N ASP A 111 -7.81 -5.84 2.41
CA ASP A 111 -9.00 -5.55 1.62
C ASP A 111 -9.01 -6.39 0.33
N PRO A 112 -9.54 -7.63 0.39
CA PRO A 112 -9.59 -8.50 -0.77
C PRO A 112 -10.52 -7.97 -1.87
N LYS A 113 -11.56 -7.20 -1.50
CA LYS A 113 -12.51 -6.63 -2.45
C LYS A 113 -11.88 -5.48 -3.22
N GLY A 114 -11.27 -4.52 -2.53
CA GLY A 114 -10.57 -3.40 -3.16
C GLY A 114 -9.42 -3.84 -4.07
N VAL A 115 -8.67 -4.90 -3.68
CA VAL A 115 -7.66 -5.49 -4.57
C VAL A 115 -8.30 -6.10 -5.83
N ALA A 116 -9.43 -6.78 -5.72
CA ALA A 116 -10.09 -7.41 -6.86
C ALA A 116 -10.59 -6.35 -7.86
N GLU A 117 -11.27 -5.32 -7.37
CA GLU A 117 -11.75 -4.19 -8.18
C GLU A 117 -10.58 -3.46 -8.87
N PHE A 118 -9.49 -3.21 -8.15
CA PHE A 118 -8.29 -2.58 -8.72
C PHE A 118 -7.66 -3.43 -9.85
N ARG A 119 -7.57 -4.75 -9.65
CA ARG A 119 -7.01 -5.67 -10.64
C ARG A 119 -7.87 -5.74 -11.90
N GLU A 120 -9.19 -5.72 -11.74
CA GLU A 120 -10.14 -5.73 -12.85
C GLU A 120 -9.98 -4.46 -13.70
N GLU A 121 -9.98 -3.28 -13.09
CA GLU A 121 -9.83 -1.99 -13.79
C GLU A 121 -8.53 -1.93 -14.62
N TRP A 122 -7.42 -2.42 -14.04
CA TRP A 122 -6.11 -2.42 -14.70
C TRP A 122 -5.82 -3.67 -15.54
N ASN A 123 -6.79 -4.57 -15.73
CA ASN A 123 -6.64 -5.85 -16.43
C ASN A 123 -5.40 -6.66 -15.96
N LEU A 124 -5.13 -6.66 -14.66
CA LEU A 124 -3.96 -7.29 -14.08
C LEU A 124 -4.19 -8.79 -13.88
N PRO A 125 -3.28 -9.66 -14.38
CA PRO A 125 -3.43 -11.10 -14.19
C PRO A 125 -3.29 -11.46 -12.71
N ASP A 126 -4.12 -12.40 -12.24
CA ASP A 126 -3.87 -13.02 -10.94
C ASP A 126 -2.47 -13.66 -10.94
N LYS A 127 -1.69 -13.35 -9.91
CA LYS A 127 -0.37 -13.97 -9.74
C LYS A 127 -0.62 -15.46 -9.51
N LYS A 128 -0.36 -16.29 -10.52
CA LYS A 128 -0.28 -17.75 -10.32
C LYS A 128 0.74 -17.99 -9.19
N PRO A 129 0.47 -18.90 -8.23
CA PRO A 129 1.44 -19.22 -7.20
C PRO A 129 2.73 -19.67 -7.89
N VAL A 130 3.77 -18.84 -7.77
CA VAL A 130 5.09 -19.18 -8.31
C VAL A 130 5.57 -20.35 -7.46
N LYS A 131 5.49 -21.57 -8.00
CA LYS A 131 6.19 -22.72 -7.44
C LYS A 131 7.64 -22.29 -7.27
N LYS A 132 8.09 -22.13 -6.02
CA LYS A 132 9.51 -21.91 -5.72
C LYS A 132 10.28 -23.05 -6.37
N LYS A 133 10.93 -22.76 -7.49
CA LYS A 133 11.92 -23.65 -8.07
C LYS A 133 13.12 -23.54 -7.13
N ASN A 134 13.31 -24.55 -6.29
CA ASN A 134 14.52 -24.66 -5.48
C ASN A 134 15.72 -24.57 -6.42
N ARG A 135 16.39 -23.41 -6.44
CA ARG A 135 17.72 -23.29 -7.01
C ARG A 135 18.63 -24.03 -6.02
N GLY A 136 18.88 -25.31 -6.31
CA GLY A 136 19.96 -26.04 -5.67
C GLY A 136 21.23 -25.25 -5.87
N MET A 137 21.90 -24.91 -4.76
CA MET A 137 23.32 -24.61 -4.78
C MET A 137 24.02 -25.91 -5.16
N GLU A 138 24.49 -26.00 -6.40
CA GLU A 138 25.57 -26.92 -6.73
C GLU A 138 26.90 -26.25 -6.39
N ARG A 139 27.82 -27.11 -5.95
CA ARG A 139 29.02 -26.88 -5.15
C ARG A 139 30.15 -26.19 -5.90
#